data_AF-A0A094GV33-F1
#
_entry.id   AF-A0A094GV33-F1
#
_cell.length_a   1.000
_cell.length_b   1.000
_cell.length_c   1.000
_cell.angle_alpha   90.00
_cell.angle_beta   90.00
_cell.angle_gamma   90.00
#
_symmetry.space_group_name_H-M   'P 1'
#
loop_
_entity.id
_entity.type
_entity.pdbx_description
1 polymer ?
#
loop_
_entity_poly.entity_id
_entity_poly.type
_entity_poly.pdbx_seq_one_letter_code
_entity_poly.pdbx_strand_id
1 'polypeptide(L)'
;MEIDVIFTKDEVPIVWHDPSILATKCDGEHVGKLVKDLTLAQVKSLNCAKQLTNHYGALLHPVTHIPTLEEFLDLVNCYGNKKAIINLELKLSPTAPEQFLPRE
;
A
#
# COMPACT_ATOMS: atom_id res chain seq x y z
N MET A 1 -14.86 -5.01 2.47
CA MET A 1 -13.41 -4.84 2.72
C MET A 1 -13.10 -3.41 2.40
N GLU A 2 -12.30 -2.77 3.23
CA GLU A 2 -11.81 -1.42 2.97
C GLU A 2 -10.33 -1.53 2.57
N ILE A 3 -9.91 -0.71 1.61
CA ILE A 3 -8.51 -0.59 1.15
C ILE A 3 -8.17 0.87 0.86
N ASP A 4 -6.97 1.28 1.23
CA ASP A 4 -6.37 2.54 0.80
C ASP A 4 -5.54 2.34 -0.48
N VAL A 5 -5.66 3.26 -1.43
CA VAL A 5 -4.90 3.26 -2.68
C VAL A 5 -4.10 4.55 -2.83
N ILE A 6 -2.83 4.40 -3.20
CA ILE A 6 -1.92 5.50 -3.53
C ILE A 6 -1.09 5.13 -4.77
N PHE A 7 -0.59 6.13 -5.49
CA PHE A 7 0.16 5.95 -6.72
C PHE A 7 1.67 6.07 -6.49
N THR A 8 2.39 5.13 -7.09
CA THR A 8 3.85 5.15 -7.25
C THR A 8 4.30 6.17 -8.29
N LYS A 9 5.60 6.44 -8.36
CA LYS A 9 6.23 7.36 -9.31
C LYS A 9 5.95 7.01 -10.77
N ASP A 10 5.89 5.72 -11.07
CA ASP A 10 5.56 5.14 -12.38
C ASP A 10 4.05 4.87 -12.54
N GLU A 11 3.24 5.62 -11.79
CA GLU A 11 1.77 5.70 -11.90
C GLU A 11 1.03 4.38 -11.65
N VAL A 12 1.67 3.44 -10.95
CA VAL A 12 1.01 2.19 -10.56
C VAL A 12 0.27 2.38 -9.23
N PRO A 13 -1.04 2.08 -9.16
CA PRO A 13 -1.80 2.09 -7.92
C PRO A 13 -1.43 0.89 -7.04
N ILE A 14 -1.09 1.17 -5.78
CA ILE A 14 -0.76 0.17 -4.76
C ILE A 14 -1.70 0.25 -3.57
N VAL A 15 -1.88 -0.85 -2.86
CA VAL A 15 -2.70 -0.88 -1.63
C VAL A 15 -1.85 -0.50 -0.43
N TRP A 16 -1.96 0.75 0.01
CA TRP A 16 -1.14 1.30 1.10
C TRP A 16 -1.77 2.55 1.72
N HIS A 17 -1.70 2.66 3.05
CA HIS A 17 -2.39 3.69 3.84
C HIS A 17 -1.70 5.05 3.88
N ASP A 18 -0.38 5.09 4.07
CA ASP A 18 0.33 6.33 4.40
C ASP A 18 0.96 6.98 3.15
N PRO A 19 1.14 8.30 3.09
CA PRO A 19 1.86 8.92 1.97
C PRO A 19 3.34 8.49 1.89
N SER A 20 3.90 7.94 2.98
CA SER A 20 5.28 7.44 3.05
C SER A 20 5.36 5.99 3.54
N ILE A 21 6.49 5.36 3.30
CA ILE A 21 6.80 4.02 3.82
C ILE A 21 7.27 4.15 5.27
N LEU A 22 6.46 3.71 6.23
CA LEU A 22 6.78 3.85 7.66
C LEU A 22 7.72 2.74 8.16
N ALA A 23 8.77 3.13 8.89
CA ALA A 23 9.73 2.19 9.50
C ALA A 23 9.10 1.26 10.54
N THR A 24 7.97 1.65 11.11
CA THR A 24 7.17 0.82 12.00
C THR A 24 6.45 -0.31 11.26
N LYS A 25 6.21 -0.17 9.96
CA LYS A 25 5.43 -1.10 9.14
C LYS A 25 6.28 -1.93 8.18
N CYS A 26 7.38 -1.40 7.66
CA CYS A 26 8.24 -2.09 6.69
C CYS A 26 9.74 -1.95 7.00
N ASP A 27 10.52 -2.89 6.47
CA ASP A 27 11.98 -2.91 6.42
C ASP A 27 12.47 -2.84 4.96
N GLY A 28 13.60 -2.18 4.73
CA GLY A 28 14.25 -2.06 3.41
C GLY A 28 14.84 -0.68 3.14
N GLU A 29 15.55 -0.53 2.02
CA GLU A 29 16.30 0.69 1.65
C GLU A 29 15.40 1.93 1.45
N HIS A 30 14.12 1.73 1.17
CA HIS A 30 13.20 2.81 0.79
C HIS A 30 12.24 3.24 1.91
N VAL A 31 12.44 2.73 3.12
CA VAL A 31 11.74 3.19 4.32
C VAL A 31 12.00 4.69 4.55
N GLY A 32 10.94 5.43 4.89
CA GLY A 32 10.94 6.88 5.12
C GLY A 32 10.66 7.72 3.87
N LYS A 33 10.70 7.13 2.67
CA LYS A 33 10.42 7.84 1.41
C LYS A 33 8.90 7.96 1.16
N LEU A 34 8.50 9.01 0.45
CA LEU A 34 7.13 9.16 -0.05
C LEU A 34 6.87 8.17 -1.19
N VAL A 35 5.66 7.62 -1.24
CA VAL A 35 5.27 6.63 -2.27
C VAL A 35 5.37 7.21 -3.68
N LYS A 36 4.94 8.47 -3.86
CA LYS A 36 5.02 9.19 -5.14
C LYS A 36 6.44 9.33 -5.72
N ASP A 37 7.47 9.13 -4.89
CA ASP A 37 8.88 9.25 -5.28
C ASP A 37 9.52 7.87 -5.55
N LEU A 38 8.77 6.77 -5.35
CA LEU A 38 9.22 5.39 -5.53
C LEU A 38 8.56 4.74 -6.75
N THR A 39 9.34 4.02 -7.54
CA THR A 39 8.79 3.12 -8.58
C THR A 39 8.12 1.90 -7.95
N LEU A 40 7.25 1.20 -8.68
CA LEU A 40 6.67 -0.06 -8.24
C LEU A 40 7.75 -1.07 -7.84
N ALA A 41 8.83 -1.20 -8.62
CA ALA A 41 9.93 -2.11 -8.32
C ALA A 41 10.58 -1.84 -6.96
N GLN A 42 10.75 -0.55 -6.62
CA GLN A 42 11.28 -0.11 -5.32
C GLN A 42 10.28 -0.36 -4.18
N VAL A 43 8.98 -0.15 -4.41
CA VAL A 43 7.95 -0.50 -3.42
C VAL A 43 7.92 -2.00 -3.16
N LYS A 44 8.03 -2.82 -4.21
CA LYS A 44 8.01 -4.29 -4.14
C LYS A 44 9.25 -4.88 -3.46
N SER A 45 10.36 -4.16 -3.38
CA SER A 45 11.56 -4.63 -2.68
C SER A 45 11.44 -4.57 -1.15
N LEU A 46 10.41 -3.91 -0.62
CA LEU A 46 10.19 -3.75 0.83
C LEU A 46 9.55 -5.01 1.43
N ASN A 47 9.92 -5.33 2.68
CA ASN A 47 9.24 -6.35 3.48
C ASN A 47 8.44 -5.67 4.60
N CYS A 48 7.12 -5.82 4.58
CA CYS A 48 6.18 -5.22 5.52
C CYS A 48 5.63 -6.23 6.54
N ALA A 49 6.35 -7.32 6.80
CA ALA A 49 6.03 -8.33 7.80
C ALA A 49 6.40 -7.89 9.23
N LYS A 50 5.98 -6.69 9.66
CA LYS A 50 6.30 -6.16 11.00
C LYS A 50 5.14 -6.26 11.98
N GLN A 51 5.44 -6.72 13.19
CA GLN A 51 4.50 -6.67 14.30
C GLN A 51 4.31 -5.23 14.77
N LEU A 52 3.09 -4.72 14.69
CA LEU A 52 2.78 -3.39 15.19
C LEU A 52 2.47 -3.41 16.68
N THR A 53 2.97 -2.41 17.40
CA THR A 53 2.59 -2.10 18.78
C THR A 53 1.07 -1.91 18.82
N ASN A 54 0.39 -2.57 19.75
CA ASN A 54 -1.08 -2.63 19.89
C ASN A 54 -1.83 -3.59 18.95
N HIS A 55 -1.15 -4.33 18.08
CA HIS A 55 -1.77 -5.31 17.19
C HIS A 55 -1.26 -6.74 17.44
N TYR A 56 -1.02 -7.11 18.69
CA TYR A 56 -0.35 -8.36 19.10
C TYR A 56 -1.02 -9.65 18.60
N GLY A 57 -2.29 -9.59 18.19
CA GLY A 57 -3.02 -10.72 17.59
C GLY A 57 -2.81 -10.88 16.08
N ALA A 58 -2.08 -9.97 15.42
CA ALA A 58 -1.79 -10.06 14.00
C ALA A 58 -0.83 -11.23 13.73
N LEU A 59 -1.13 -12.02 12.71
CA LEU A 59 -0.25 -13.09 12.25
C LEU A 59 0.80 -12.50 11.30
N LEU A 60 2.07 -12.78 11.58
CA LEU A 60 3.16 -12.45 10.67
C LEU A 60 3.40 -13.58 9.67
N HIS A 61 3.57 -13.21 8.41
CA HIS A 61 4.11 -14.09 7.39
C HIS A 61 5.58 -13.74 7.13
N PRO A 62 6.46 -14.70 6.76
CA PRO A 62 7.90 -14.45 6.68
C PRO A 62 8.30 -13.28 5.76
N VAL A 63 7.58 -13.10 4.66
CA VAL A 63 7.75 -12.00 3.71
C VAL A 63 6.37 -11.52 3.29
N THR A 64 6.13 -10.22 3.42
CA THR A 64 4.89 -9.57 2.99
C THR A 64 5.23 -8.33 2.19
N HIS A 65 4.89 -8.33 0.90
CA HIS A 65 5.10 -7.18 0.02
C HIS A 65 3.82 -6.34 -0.10
N ILE A 66 3.98 -5.07 -0.45
CA ILE A 66 2.85 -4.19 -0.77
C ILE A 66 2.26 -4.62 -2.12
N PRO A 67 0.96 -4.94 -2.22
CA PRO A 67 0.35 -5.37 -3.47
C PRO A 67 -0.04 -4.17 -4.35
N THR A 68 -0.13 -4.38 -5.66
CA THR A 68 -0.83 -3.45 -6.55
C THR A 68 -2.34 -3.56 -6.32
N LEU A 69 -3.10 -2.56 -6.76
CA LEU A 69 -4.56 -2.65 -6.77
C LEU A 69 -5.02 -3.80 -7.68
N GLU A 70 -4.34 -4.03 -8.81
CA GLU A 70 -4.64 -5.14 -9.74
C GLU A 70 -4.49 -6.51 -9.06
N GLU A 71 -3.34 -6.77 -8.39
CA GLU A 71 -3.12 -8.03 -7.67
C GLU A 71 -4.17 -8.26 -6.57
N PHE A 72 -4.59 -7.21 -5.87
CA PHE A 72 -5.66 -7.30 -4.88
C PHE A 72 -7.00 -7.67 -5.53
N LEU A 73 -7.37 -7.01 -6.63
CA LEU A 73 -8.63 -7.28 -7.34
C LEU A 73 -8.66 -8.68 -7.96
N ASP A 74 -7.53 -9.14 -8.49
CA ASP A 74 -7.36 -10.50 -9.00
C ASP A 74 -7.56 -11.54 -7.90
N LEU A 75 -7.05 -11.30 -6.68
CA LEU A 75 -7.27 -12.16 -5.53
C LEU A 75 -8.76 -12.23 -5.15
N VAL A 76 -9.44 -11.08 -5.09
CA VAL A 76 -10.88 -11.03 -4.78
C VAL A 76 -11.69 -11.78 -5.83
N ASN A 77 -11.37 -11.59 -7.11
CA ASN A 77 -12.02 -12.29 -8.22
C ASN A 77 -11.77 -13.79 -8.17
N CYS A 78 -10.52 -14.21 -7.90
CA CYS A 78 -10.14 -15.63 -7.77
C CYS A 78 -10.88 -16.32 -6.63
N TYR A 79 -11.12 -15.64 -5.50
CA TYR A 79 -11.90 -16.20 -4.39
C TYR A 79 -13.39 -16.40 -4.75
N GLY A 80 -13.90 -15.72 -5.79
CA GLY A 80 -15.22 -15.97 -6.38
C GLY A 80 -16.41 -15.56 -5.51
N ASN A 81 -16.20 -14.87 -4.39
CA ASN A 81 -17.28 -14.44 -3.51
C ASN A 81 -17.99 -13.19 -4.08
N LYS A 82 -19.07 -13.42 -4.81
CA LYS A 82 -19.90 -12.36 -5.44
C LYS A 82 -20.58 -11.40 -4.45
N LYS A 83 -20.52 -11.66 -3.14
CA LYS A 83 -21.04 -10.76 -2.10
C LYS A 83 -19.96 -9.86 -1.51
N ALA A 84 -18.70 -10.03 -1.88
CA ALA A 84 -17.63 -9.16 -1.44
C ALA A 84 -17.84 -7.74 -2.00
N ILE A 85 -17.93 -6.76 -1.11
CA ILE A 85 -17.97 -5.34 -1.46
C ILE A 85 -16.62 -4.73 -1.06
N ILE A 86 -16.04 -3.94 -1.96
CA ILE A 86 -14.81 -3.20 -1.74
C ILE A 86 -15.17 -1.73 -1.54
N ASN A 87 -14.73 -1.16 -0.43
CA ASN A 87 -14.69 0.27 -0.19
C ASN A 87 -13.26 0.73 -0.49
N LEU A 88 -13.07 1.45 -1.60
CA LEU A 88 -11.76 1.91 -2.04
C LEU A 88 -11.57 3.37 -1.65
N GLU A 89 -10.65 3.62 -0.72
CA GLU A 89 -10.22 4.96 -0.35
C GLU A 89 -9.04 5.39 -1.22
N LEU A 90 -9.19 6.50 -1.94
CA LEU A 90 -8.08 7.09 -2.69
C LEU A 90 -7.34 8.10 -1.81
N LYS A 91 -6.06 7.85 -1.52
CA LYS A 91 -5.23 8.74 -0.70
C LYS A 91 -4.75 9.95 -1.49
N LEU A 92 -5.32 11.10 -1.13
CA LEU A 92 -4.98 12.42 -1.64
C LEU A 92 -5.13 13.42 -0.50
N SER A 93 -4.41 14.54 -0.55
CA SER A 93 -4.64 15.65 0.38
C SER A 93 -4.59 17.00 -0.34
N PRO A 94 -5.61 17.86 -0.23
CA PRO A 94 -5.56 19.22 -0.72
C PRO A 94 -4.64 20.13 0.12
N THR A 95 -4.36 19.75 1.37
CA THR A 95 -3.51 20.53 2.29
C THR A 95 -2.06 20.04 2.34
N ALA A 96 -1.77 18.91 1.70
CA ALA A 96 -0.42 18.36 1.52
C ALA A 96 -0.24 17.78 0.11
N PRO A 97 -0.51 18.55 -0.97
CA PRO A 97 -0.48 18.05 -2.34
C PRO A 97 0.92 17.57 -2.76
N GLU A 98 1.98 18.09 -2.15
CA GLU A 98 3.36 17.72 -2.40
C GLU A 98 3.68 16.27 -2.03
N GLN A 99 2.82 15.58 -1.28
CA GLN A 99 2.97 14.17 -0.88
C GLN A 99 2.41 13.17 -1.89
N PHE A 100 1.71 13.64 -2.94
CA PHE A 100 1.02 12.81 -3.91
C PHE A 100 1.46 13.16 -5.33
N LEU A 101 1.10 12.33 -6.33
CA LEU A 101 1.27 12.72 -7.73
C LEU A 101 0.43 13.97 -8.05
N PRO A 102 0.92 14.84 -8.96
CA PRO A 102 0.14 15.99 -9.43
C PRO A 102 -1.20 15.56 -10.03
N ARG A 103 -2.21 16.41 -9.89
CA ARG A 103 -3.48 16.31 -10.61
C ARG A 103 -3.35 17.16 -11.87
N GLU A 104 -3.40 16.56 -13.05
CA GLU A 104 -3.58 17.28 -14.32
C GLU A 104 -5.02 17.72 -14.53
#